data_AF-A0A426QFW3-F1
#
_entry.id   AF-A0A426QFW3-F1
#
_cell.length_a   1.000
_cell.length_b   1.000
_cell.length_c   1.000
_cell.angle_alpha   90.00
_cell.angle_beta   90.00
_cell.angle_gamma   90.00
#
_symmetry.space_group_name_H-M   'P 1'
#
loop_
_entity.id
_entity.type
_entity.pdbx_description
1 polymer ?
#
loop_
_entity_poly.entity_id
_entity_poly.type
_entity_poly.pdbx_seq_one_letter_code
_entity_poly.pdbx_strand_id
1 'polypeptide(L)'
;MTGTPTQARPARGLAQTLQEGSFTVFLQGRPITATLTPRARKAAESLGIPMVVEMELFFSCLLRKRLRFHQVDAAPESVLEPVELYPGLSLLFRPVVAEVCNIDTLEGAPPVKTMPAKRADAFIPKWVSIDHRSGAWAGDFGY
;
A
#
# COMPACT_ATOMS: atom_id res chain seq x y z
N MET A 1 17.26 -22.82 -47.10
CA MET A 1 17.13 -23.27 -45.70
C MET A 1 17.20 -22.03 -44.83
N THR A 2 16.14 -21.80 -44.08
CA THR A 2 15.71 -20.58 -43.41
C THR A 2 16.13 -20.53 -41.94
N GLY A 3 16.42 -19.33 -41.44
CA GLY A 3 16.38 -18.93 -40.01
C GLY A 3 17.71 -19.08 -39.26
N THR A 4 18.20 -18.13 -38.45
CA THR A 4 17.50 -17.06 -37.72
C THR A 4 18.50 -15.97 -37.29
N PRO A 5 18.18 -14.66 -37.33
CA PRO A 5 18.99 -13.64 -36.69
C PRO A 5 18.62 -13.48 -35.20
N THR A 6 19.63 -13.44 -34.35
CA THR A 6 19.58 -13.06 -32.94
C THR A 6 18.92 -11.69 -32.76
N GLN A 7 17.75 -11.65 -32.13
CA GLN A 7 17.16 -10.39 -31.66
C GLN A 7 17.89 -9.91 -30.41
N ALA A 8 18.56 -8.76 -30.55
CA ALA A 8 19.09 -7.99 -29.43
C ALA A 8 17.95 -7.35 -28.63
N ARG A 9 17.98 -7.52 -27.30
CA ARG A 9 17.02 -6.96 -26.35
C ARG A 9 17.22 -5.43 -26.27
N PRO A 10 16.18 -4.59 -26.48
CA PRO A 10 16.37 -3.15 -26.37
C PRO A 10 16.62 -2.76 -24.91
N ALA A 11 17.56 -1.84 -24.73
CA ALA A 11 17.85 -1.19 -23.46
C ALA A 11 16.62 -0.37 -23.01
N ARG A 12 16.12 -0.64 -21.80
CA ARG A 12 15.05 0.15 -21.17
C ARG A 12 15.57 1.56 -20.89
N GLY A 13 15.26 2.49 -21.79
CA GLY A 13 15.52 3.91 -21.64
C GLY A 13 14.72 4.52 -20.50
N LEU A 14 15.35 5.48 -19.82
CA LEU A 14 14.85 6.34 -18.76
C LEU A 14 13.74 7.30 -19.24
N ALA A 15 12.60 6.73 -19.63
CA ALA A 15 11.35 7.46 -19.79
C ALA A 15 10.34 6.80 -18.84
N GLN A 16 10.25 7.33 -17.62
CA GLN A 16 9.17 7.04 -16.70
C GLN A 16 7.89 7.65 -17.27
N THR A 17 7.32 7.00 -18.28
CA THR A 17 5.89 7.10 -18.56
C THR A 17 5.21 6.78 -17.24
N LEU A 18 4.41 7.69 -16.70
CA LEU A 18 3.48 7.37 -15.61
C LEU A 18 2.77 6.09 -16.04
N GLN A 19 3.15 4.96 -15.41
CA GLN A 19 2.67 3.66 -15.82
C GLN A 19 1.14 3.70 -15.79
N GLU A 20 0.51 3.21 -16.84
CA GLU A 20 -0.95 3.11 -16.94
C GLU A 20 -1.52 2.50 -15.63
N GLY A 21 -2.34 3.26 -14.90
CA GLY A 21 -2.79 2.91 -13.55
C GLY A 21 -2.04 3.57 -12.40
N SER A 22 -1.19 4.57 -12.66
CA SER A 22 -0.61 5.45 -11.65
C SER A 22 -1.40 6.74 -11.52
N PHE A 23 -1.61 7.19 -10.29
CA PHE A 23 -2.38 8.39 -9.97
C PHE A 23 -1.90 9.00 -8.66
N THR A 24 -2.21 10.28 -8.47
CA THR A 24 -1.84 11.03 -7.27
C THR A 24 -3.06 11.18 -6.38
N VAL A 25 -2.97 10.70 -5.14
CA VAL A 25 -3.96 10.96 -4.09
C VAL A 25 -3.34 11.80 -2.99
N PHE A 26 -4.17 12.47 -2.19
CA PHE A 26 -3.70 13.31 -1.09
C PHE A 26 -4.16 12.73 0.24
N LEU A 27 -3.23 12.30 1.09
CA LEU A 27 -3.52 11.98 2.50
C LEU A 27 -3.06 13.15 3.36
N GLN A 28 -3.99 13.76 4.11
CA GLN A 28 -3.71 14.93 4.96
C GLN A 28 -2.93 16.04 4.22
N GLY A 29 -3.31 16.32 2.98
CA GLY A 29 -2.67 17.33 2.14
C GLY A 29 -1.30 16.92 1.56
N ARG A 30 -0.80 15.71 1.83
CA ARG A 30 0.45 15.20 1.24
C ARG A 30 0.19 14.32 0.02
N PRO A 31 0.88 14.56 -1.11
CA PRO A 31 0.71 13.76 -2.31
C PRO A 31 1.33 12.38 -2.13
N ILE A 32 0.62 11.36 -2.60
CA ILE A 32 1.08 9.98 -2.69
C ILE A 32 0.88 9.51 -4.12
N THR A 33 1.95 8.97 -4.72
CA THR A 33 1.86 8.26 -5.99
C THR A 33 1.36 6.84 -5.74
N ALA A 34 0.13 6.57 -6.13
CA ALA A 34 -0.43 5.23 -6.06
C ALA A 34 -0.40 4.57 -7.44
N THR A 35 -0.10 3.27 -7.48
CA THR A 35 -0.09 2.48 -8.71
C THR A 35 -0.89 1.20 -8.52
N LEU A 36 -1.90 1.00 -9.38
CA LEU A 36 -2.61 -0.27 -9.52
C LEU A 36 -2.09 -1.03 -10.74
N THR A 37 -1.66 -2.28 -10.56
CA THR A 37 -1.40 -3.16 -11.70
C THR A 37 -2.69 -3.39 -12.49
N PRO A 38 -2.62 -3.78 -13.78
CA PRO A 38 -3.81 -4.15 -14.55
C PRO A 38 -4.67 -5.22 -13.86
N ARG A 39 -4.05 -6.15 -13.13
CA ARG A 39 -4.75 -7.19 -12.38
C ARG A 39 -5.49 -6.64 -11.17
N ALA A 40 -4.87 -5.71 -10.43
CA ALA A 40 -5.52 -5.02 -9.32
C ALA A 40 -6.72 -4.20 -9.79
N ARG A 41 -6.61 -3.49 -10.92
CA ARG A 41 -7.74 -2.75 -11.50
C ARG A 41 -8.92 -3.67 -11.83
N LYS A 42 -8.65 -4.76 -12.56
CA LYS A 42 -9.68 -5.75 -12.89
C LYS A 42 -10.33 -6.36 -11.63
N ALA A 43 -9.53 -6.62 -10.60
CA ALA A 43 -10.05 -7.12 -9.32
C ALA A 43 -10.92 -6.07 -8.61
N ALA A 44 -10.53 -4.79 -8.63
CA ALA A 44 -11.28 -3.68 -8.06
C ALA A 44 -12.66 -3.51 -8.73
N GLU A 45 -12.71 -3.57 -10.07
CA GLU A 45 -13.96 -3.49 -10.85
C GLU A 45 -14.92 -4.64 -10.54
N SER A 46 -14.41 -5.76 -10.02
CA SER A 46 -15.19 -6.95 -9.67
C SER A 46 -15.56 -7.01 -8.17
N LEU A 47 -15.21 -5.99 -7.38
CA LEU A 47 -15.53 -5.95 -5.95
C LEU A 47 -17.04 -5.78 -5.75
N GLY A 48 -17.67 -6.74 -5.07
CA GLY A 48 -19.05 -6.60 -4.61
C GLY A 48 -19.21 -5.69 -3.39
N ILE A 49 -18.13 -5.49 -2.63
CA ILE A 49 -18.08 -4.65 -1.43
C ILE A 49 -16.81 -3.79 -1.51
N PRO A 50 -16.91 -2.45 -1.29
CA PRO A 50 -15.74 -1.58 -1.28
C PRO A 50 -14.66 -2.02 -0.28
N MET A 51 -13.40 -1.75 -0.61
CA MET A 51 -12.24 -2.19 0.15
C MET A 51 -11.32 -1.02 0.51
N VAL A 52 -10.82 -1.03 1.73
CA VAL A 52 -9.77 -0.14 2.23
C VAL A 52 -8.43 -0.85 2.12
N VAL A 53 -7.50 -0.21 1.42
CA VAL A 53 -6.08 -0.55 1.41
C VAL A 53 -5.39 0.28 2.50
N GLU A 54 -5.01 -0.36 3.58
CA GLU A 54 -4.33 0.27 4.71
C GLU A 54 -2.81 0.12 4.59
N MET A 55 -2.11 1.24 4.60
CA MET A 55 -0.67 1.33 4.83
C MET A 55 -0.41 1.38 6.34
N GLU A 56 -0.12 0.22 6.95
CA GLU A 56 0.31 0.14 8.35
C GLU A 56 1.81 0.40 8.45
N LEU A 57 2.17 1.38 9.27
CA LEU A 57 3.54 1.59 9.72
C LEU A 57 3.61 1.37 11.22
N PHE A 58 4.19 0.25 11.64
CA PHE A 58 4.31 -0.13 13.03
C PHE A 58 5.70 0.21 13.58
N PHE A 59 5.74 1.19 14.47
CA PHE A 59 6.89 1.59 15.26
C PHE A 59 6.99 0.73 16.53
N SER A 60 7.82 -0.29 16.47
CA SER A 60 8.26 -1.08 17.63
C SER A 60 9.78 -0.94 17.80
N CYS A 61 10.45 -1.92 18.41
CA CYS A 61 11.92 -2.01 18.38
C CYS A 61 12.46 -2.04 16.94
N LEU A 62 11.69 -2.63 16.02
CA LEU A 62 11.93 -2.65 14.59
C LEU A 62 10.75 -2.00 13.87
N LEU A 63 11.06 -1.26 12.81
CA LEU A 63 10.05 -0.69 11.94
C LEU A 63 9.47 -1.79 11.05
N ARG A 64 8.16 -2.01 11.14
CA ARG A 64 7.45 -2.92 10.24
C ARG A 64 6.49 -2.14 9.37
N LYS A 65 6.55 -2.40 8.07
CA LYS A 65 5.62 -1.88 7.07
C LYS A 65 4.77 -3.02 6.51
N ARG A 66 3.48 -2.79 6.36
CA ARG A 66 2.57 -3.79 5.80
C ARG A 66 1.39 -3.11 5.10
N LEU A 67 1.02 -3.61 3.93
CA LEU A 67 -0.30 -3.37 3.37
C LEU A 67 -1.30 -4.37 3.96
N ARG A 68 -2.43 -3.84 4.45
CA ARG A 68 -3.58 -4.64 4.88
C ARG A 68 -4.76 -4.27 3.98
N PHE A 69 -5.63 -5.25 3.73
CA PHE A 69 -6.76 -5.12 2.83
C PHE A 69 -8.02 -5.51 3.60
N HIS A 70 -8.92 -4.55 3.78
CA HIS A 70 -10.12 -4.69 4.60
C HIS A 70 -11.35 -4.33 3.78
N GLN A 71 -12.45 -5.07 3.92
CA GLN A 71 -13.74 -4.51 3.48
C GLN A 71 -14.04 -3.28 4.35
N VAL A 72 -14.73 -2.27 3.79
CA VAL A 72 -14.99 -1.00 4.50
C VAL A 72 -15.63 -1.22 5.87
N ASP A 73 -16.57 -2.15 5.99
CA ASP A 73 -17.28 -2.44 7.26
C ASP A 73 -16.39 -3.13 8.32
N ALA A 74 -15.22 -3.63 7.91
CA ALA A 74 -14.25 -4.31 8.77
C ALA A 74 -12.93 -3.52 8.90
N ALA A 75 -12.89 -2.27 8.41
CA ALA A 75 -11.71 -1.42 8.53
C ALA A 75 -11.50 -1.04 10.01
N PRO A 76 -10.25 -1.09 10.52
CA PRO A 76 -9.97 -0.72 11.89
C PRO A 76 -10.19 0.77 12.14
N GLU A 77 -10.47 1.13 13.39
CA GLU A 77 -10.53 2.53 13.80
C GLU A 77 -9.18 3.22 13.54
N SER A 78 -9.23 4.33 12.82
CA SER A 78 -8.07 5.10 12.40
C SER A 78 -8.31 6.58 12.68
N VAL A 79 -7.23 7.28 13.02
CA VAL A 79 -7.24 8.75 13.22
C VAL A 79 -7.29 9.49 11.88
N LEU A 80 -6.87 8.82 10.81
CA LEU A 80 -6.93 9.34 9.44
C LEU A 80 -8.13 8.74 8.72
N GLU A 81 -8.83 9.57 7.95
CA GLU A 81 -9.91 9.13 7.06
C GLU A 81 -9.33 8.47 5.81
N PRO A 82 -9.95 7.39 5.31
CA PRO A 82 -9.62 6.84 3.99
C PRO A 82 -9.92 7.85 2.88
N VAL A 83 -9.11 7.86 1.83
CA VAL A 83 -9.37 8.63 0.61
C VAL A 83 -9.68 7.70 -0.55
N GLU A 84 -10.60 8.09 -1.42
CA GLU A 84 -10.87 7.29 -2.62
C GLU A 84 -9.61 7.23 -3.50
N LEU A 85 -9.24 6.00 -3.82
CA LEU A 85 -8.05 5.66 -4.59
C LEU A 85 -8.45 5.37 -6.05
N TYR A 86 -9.48 4.54 -6.20
CA TYR A 86 -10.05 4.06 -7.45
C TYR A 86 -11.49 3.60 -7.13
N PRO A 87 -12.43 3.52 -8.09
CA PRO A 87 -13.78 3.04 -7.79
C PRO A 87 -13.78 1.71 -7.00
N GLY A 88 -14.38 1.73 -5.82
CA GLY A 88 -14.44 0.57 -4.90
C GLY A 88 -13.17 0.33 -4.06
N LEU A 89 -12.12 1.13 -4.22
CA LEU A 89 -10.90 1.09 -3.41
C LEU A 89 -10.63 2.45 -2.75
N SER A 90 -10.41 2.41 -1.44
CA SER A 90 -9.93 3.57 -0.68
C SER A 90 -8.55 3.29 -0.10
N LEU A 91 -7.74 4.33 0.08
CA LEU A 91 -6.42 4.27 0.70
C LEU A 91 -6.46 4.89 2.09
N LEU A 92 -5.85 4.21 3.05
CA LEU A 92 -5.72 4.68 4.41
C LEU A 92 -4.26 4.57 4.87
N PHE A 93 -3.81 5.51 5.71
CA PHE A 93 -2.52 5.39 6.39
C PHE A 93 -2.76 5.25 7.90
N ARG A 94 -2.15 4.24 8.52
CA ARG A 94 -2.26 4.00 9.96
C ARG A 94 -0.88 3.83 10.58
N PRO A 95 -0.32 4.89 11.19
CA PRO A 95 0.87 4.77 12.02
C PRO A 95 0.47 4.15 13.36
N VAL A 96 1.20 3.13 13.79
CA VAL A 96 0.94 2.36 15.01
C VAL A 96 2.22 2.37 15.84
N VAL A 97 2.12 2.62 17.14
CA VAL A 97 3.27 2.61 18.05
C VAL A 97 3.06 1.53 19.12
N ALA A 98 4.07 0.71 19.39
CA ALA A 98 4.01 -0.26 20.48
C ALA A 98 4.17 0.44 21.84
N GLU A 99 3.42 0.03 22.86
CA GLU A 99 3.54 0.56 24.22
C GLU A 99 4.83 0.10 24.91
N VAL A 100 5.27 -1.12 24.61
CA VAL A 100 6.50 -1.71 25.12
C VAL A 100 7.26 -2.34 23.95
N CYS A 101 8.54 -2.00 23.84
CA CYS A 101 9.46 -2.61 22.89
C CYS A 101 10.20 -3.75 23.60
N ASN A 102 9.78 -5.00 23.36
CA ASN A 102 10.53 -6.19 23.77
C ASN A 102 10.80 -7.09 22.56
N ILE A 103 12.08 -7.30 22.25
CA ILE A 103 12.52 -8.16 21.13
C ILE A 103 12.20 -9.64 21.43
N ASP A 104 12.14 -10.03 22.70
CA ASP A 104 11.86 -11.42 23.11
C ASP A 104 10.40 -11.84 22.82
N THR A 105 9.51 -10.89 22.52
CA THR A 105 8.10 -11.15 22.17
C THR A 105 7.84 -11.27 20.66
N LEU A 106 8.86 -11.54 19.85
CA LEU A 106 8.73 -11.77 18.40
C LEU A 106 7.73 -12.91 18.07
N GLU A 107 7.50 -13.84 19.00
CA GLU A 107 6.40 -14.81 18.97
C GLU A 107 5.17 -14.26 19.72
N GLY A 108 4.44 -13.37 19.07
CA GLY A 108 3.20 -12.79 19.59
C GLY A 108 3.03 -11.32 19.19
N ALA A 109 1.79 -10.84 19.09
CA ALA A 109 1.55 -9.41 18.94
C ALA A 109 1.69 -8.76 20.34
N PRO A 110 2.66 -7.86 20.57
CA PRO A 110 2.72 -7.12 21.84
C PRO A 110 1.43 -6.30 22.01
N PRO A 111 1.04 -5.95 23.25
CA PRO A 111 -0.10 -5.05 23.47
C PRO A 111 0.13 -3.76 22.69
N VAL A 112 -0.73 -3.53 21.68
CA VAL A 112 -0.71 -2.35 20.84
C VAL A 112 -1.75 -1.38 21.38
N LYS A 113 -1.30 -0.22 21.85
CA LYS A 113 -2.18 0.94 21.93
C LYS A 113 -2.00 1.73 20.65
N THR A 114 -3.07 1.95 19.89
CA THR A 114 -3.06 2.92 18.80
C THR A 114 -2.94 4.30 19.41
N MET A 115 -1.71 4.71 19.73
CA MET A 115 -1.42 6.10 20.06
C MET A 115 -1.18 6.83 18.75
N PRO A 116 -1.93 7.91 18.45
CA PRO A 116 -1.63 8.74 17.29
C PRO A 116 -0.18 9.19 17.41
N ALA A 117 0.64 8.89 16.40
CA ALA A 117 1.93 9.55 16.29
C ALA A 117 1.67 11.07 16.32
N LYS A 118 2.33 11.81 17.22
CA LYS A 118 2.13 13.28 17.38
C LYS A 118 2.31 14.05 16.06
N ARG A 119 2.96 13.44 15.07
CA ARG A 119 3.09 13.91 13.68
C ARG A 119 2.85 12.76 12.69
N ALA A 120 1.66 12.16 12.72
CA ALA A 120 1.26 11.10 11.79
C ALA A 120 1.50 11.50 10.33
N ASP A 121 1.29 12.77 10.02
CA ASP A 121 1.57 13.39 8.73
C ASP A 121 3.03 13.25 8.30
N ALA A 122 4.01 13.35 9.22
CA ALA A 122 5.43 13.25 8.89
C ALA A 122 5.85 11.86 8.39
N PHE A 123 5.01 10.84 8.62
CA PHE A 123 5.28 9.45 8.25
C PHE A 123 4.39 8.95 7.11
N ILE A 124 3.70 9.86 6.42
CA ILE A 124 2.92 9.51 5.23
C ILE A 124 3.90 9.07 4.13
N PRO A 125 3.71 7.86 3.54
CA PRO A 125 4.52 7.37 2.43
C PRO A 125 4.45 8.26 1.18
N LYS A 126 5.49 8.24 0.35
CA LYS A 126 5.49 8.92 -0.96
C LYS A 126 4.81 8.11 -2.05
N TRP A 127 4.83 6.78 -1.95
CA TRP A 127 4.23 5.92 -2.96
C TRP A 127 3.63 4.64 -2.37
N VAL A 128 2.66 4.08 -3.09
CA VAL A 128 2.07 2.75 -2.84
C VAL A 128 1.84 2.02 -4.16
N SER A 129 2.18 0.73 -4.19
CA SER A 129 1.94 -0.15 -5.34
C SER A 129 1.06 -1.32 -4.90
N ILE A 130 -0.04 -1.54 -5.61
CA ILE A 130 -1.04 -2.56 -5.29
C ILE A 130 -1.21 -3.48 -6.50
N ASP A 131 -1.18 -4.78 -6.23
CA ASP A 131 -1.34 -5.86 -7.17
C ASP A 131 -2.39 -6.85 -6.67
N HIS A 132 -2.92 -7.65 -7.59
CA HIS A 132 -3.79 -8.77 -7.27
C HIS A 132 -3.30 -9.99 -8.05
N ARG A 133 -2.86 -11.03 -7.32
CA ARG A 133 -2.29 -12.24 -7.90
C ARG A 133 -2.75 -13.47 -7.13
N SER A 134 -3.06 -14.55 -7.84
CA SER A 134 -3.50 -15.82 -7.24
C SER A 134 -4.67 -15.68 -6.26
N GLY A 135 -5.62 -14.78 -6.56
CA GLY A 135 -6.80 -14.53 -5.72
C GLY A 135 -6.54 -13.73 -4.45
N ALA A 136 -5.34 -13.14 -4.31
CA ALA A 136 -4.97 -12.35 -3.15
C ALA A 136 -4.47 -10.96 -3.54
N TRP A 137 -4.87 -9.97 -2.75
CA TRP A 137 -4.31 -8.62 -2.79
C TRP A 137 -2.91 -8.61 -2.18
N ALA A 138 -2.00 -7.87 -2.81
CA ALA A 138 -0.63 -7.72 -2.36
C ALA A 138 -0.09 -6.35 -2.79
N GLY A 139 1.05 -5.95 -2.23
CA GLY A 139 1.70 -4.72 -2.61
C GLY A 139 2.71 -4.26 -1.58
N ASP A 140 3.22 -3.06 -1.78
CA ASP A 140 4.15 -2.40 -0.87
C ASP A 140 4.00 -0.88 -0.95
N PHE A 141 4.59 -0.17 -0.01
CA PHE A 141 4.65 1.29 0.02
C PHE A 141 6.01 1.79 0.50
N GLY A 142 6.36 3.04 0.19
CA GLY A 142 7.69 3.58 0.50
C GLY A 142 7.75 5.09 0.68
N TYR A 143 8.94 5.55 1.09
CA TYR A 143 9.27 6.92 1.50
C TYR A 143 10.23 7.59 0.54
#